data_AF-A0ABD1SFI2-F1
#
_entry.id   AF-A0ABD1SFI2-F1
#
_cell.length_a   1.000
_cell.length_b   1.000
_cell.length_c   1.000
_cell.angle_alpha   90.00
_cell.angle_beta   90.00
_cell.angle_gamma   90.00
#
_symmetry.space_group_name_H-M   'P 1'
#
loop_
_entity.id
_entity.type
_entity.pdbx_description
1 polymer ?
#
loop_
_entity_poly.entity_id
_entity_poly.type
_entity_poly.pdbx_seq_one_letter_code
_entity_poly.pdbx_strand_id
1 'polypeptide(L)'
;MEKASKEIAAIRFEVDKLAKQVASTELEINCGKKVVETVLLNLIELLMTQLIKLDGISADGDMKLQRRMQVKRVQKYIETLDVLKIRNSALGSMANERIPGPVVVTTKWETF
;
A
#
# COMPACT_ATOMS: atom_id res chain seq x y z
N MET A 1 17.57 27.34 -10.06
CA MET A 1 17.81 25.90 -10.31
C MET A 1 18.08 25.11 -9.02
N GLU A 2 18.98 25.57 -8.15
CA GLU A 2 19.37 24.85 -6.93
C GLU A 2 18.20 24.53 -5.97
N LYS A 3 17.19 25.40 -5.88
CA LYS A 3 15.98 25.20 -5.06
C LYS A 3 15.19 23.95 -5.48
N ALA A 4 14.88 23.80 -6.76
CA ALA A 4 14.15 22.64 -7.28
C ALA A 4 14.93 21.33 -7.07
N SER A 5 16.26 21.37 -7.24
CA SER A 5 17.12 20.21 -6.96
C SER A 5 17.10 19.81 -5.49
N LYS A 6 17.19 20.76 -4.57
CA LYS A 6 17.10 20.50 -3.12
C LYS A 6 15.73 19.93 -2.72
N GLU A 7 14.65 20.49 -3.25
CA GLU A 7 13.29 20.01 -2.98
C GLU A 7 13.07 18.59 -3.52
N ILE A 8 13.49 18.32 -4.77
CA ILE A 8 13.40 16.97 -5.35
C ILE A 8 14.25 15.97 -4.56
N ALA A 9 15.44 16.36 -4.09
CA ALA A 9 16.29 15.51 -3.25
C ALA A 9 15.65 15.20 -1.89
N ALA A 10 15.04 16.19 -1.25
CA ALA A 10 14.32 16.00 0.00
C ALA A 10 13.11 15.06 -0.18
N ILE A 11 12.32 15.25 -1.24
CA ILE A 11 11.20 14.36 -1.56
C ILE A 11 11.70 12.95 -1.83
N ARG A 12 12.79 12.79 -2.61
CA ARG A 12 13.38 11.47 -2.87
C ARG A 12 13.74 10.76 -1.57
N PHE A 13 14.33 11.46 -0.60
CA PHE A 13 14.68 10.89 0.69
C PHE A 13 13.44 10.37 1.44
N GLU A 14 12.36 11.16 1.48
CA GLU A 14 11.10 10.73 2.08
C GLU A 14 10.47 9.54 1.34
N VAL A 15 10.48 9.57 0.00
CA VAL A 15 10.00 8.45 -0.83
C VAL A 15 10.81 7.18 -0.57
N ASP A 16 12.13 7.27 -0.39
CA ASP A 16 12.98 6.13 -0.07
C ASP A 16 12.66 5.54 1.31
N LYS A 17 12.28 6.37 2.29
CA LYS A 17 11.80 5.92 3.60
C LYS A 17 10.46 5.21 3.50
N LEU A 18 9.50 5.80 2.78
CA LEU A 18 8.18 5.21 2.56
C LEU A 18 8.30 3.89 1.80
N ALA A 19 9.18 3.80 0.80
CA ALA A 19 9.42 2.57 0.06
C ALA A 19 9.84 1.39 0.94
N LYS A 20 10.66 1.63 1.98
CA LYS A 20 11.03 0.59 2.95
C LYS A 20 9.83 0.11 3.75
N GLN A 21 8.94 1.02 4.13
CA GLN A 21 7.71 0.66 4.85
C GLN A 21 6.74 -0.12 3.95
N VAL A 22 6.60 0.27 2.68
CA VAL A 22 5.81 -0.49 1.69
C VAL A 22 6.35 -1.90 1.54
N ALA A 23 7.67 -2.08 1.40
CA ALA A 23 8.29 -3.40 1.28
C ALA A 23 8.10 -4.26 2.53
N SER A 24 8.18 -3.67 3.73
CA SER A 24 7.90 -4.37 4.99
C SER A 24 6.45 -4.84 5.06
N THR A 25 5.50 -3.95 4.78
CA THR A 25 4.07 -4.26 4.75
C THR A 25 3.74 -5.33 3.71
N GLU A 26 4.35 -5.25 2.53
CA GLU A 26 4.22 -6.27 1.48
C GLU A 26 4.68 -7.64 1.98
N LEU A 27 5.84 -7.71 2.64
CA LEU A 27 6.37 -8.96 3.18
C LEU A 27 5.45 -9.55 4.25
N GLU A 28 4.93 -8.72 5.17
CA GLU A 28 3.99 -9.18 6.20
C GLU A 28 2.73 -9.81 5.59
N ILE A 29 2.11 -9.12 4.64
CA ILE A 29 0.90 -9.60 3.96
C ILE A 29 1.20 -10.87 3.15
N ASN A 30 2.34 -10.93 2.46
CA ASN A 30 2.75 -12.11 1.70
C ASN A 30 3.05 -13.32 2.63
N CYS A 31 3.47 -13.08 3.87
CA CYS A 31 3.56 -14.11 4.90
C CYS A 31 2.20 -14.48 5.53
N GLY A 32 1.08 -13.93 5.02
CA GLY A 32 -0.27 -14.19 5.52
C GLY A 32 -0.61 -13.45 6.81
N LYS A 33 0.20 -12.48 7.24
CA LYS A 33 -0.12 -11.66 8.41
C LYS A 33 -1.09 -10.56 8.02
N LYS A 34 -2.20 -10.47 8.76
CA LYS A 34 -3.17 -9.38 8.61
C LYS A 34 -2.55 -8.09 9.15
N VAL A 35 -2.43 -7.09 8.29
CA VAL A 35 -1.99 -5.73 8.64
C VAL A 35 -3.23 -4.87 8.92
N VAL A 36 -3.12 -3.97 9.89
CA VAL A 36 -4.19 -3.00 10.21
C VAL A 36 -4.43 -2.09 9.00
N GLU A 37 -5.68 -1.93 8.58
CA GLU A 37 -6.03 -1.18 7.37
C GLU A 37 -5.51 0.27 7.38
N THR A 38 -5.54 0.92 8.55
CA THR A 38 -5.04 2.29 8.70
C THR A 38 -3.55 2.43 8.37
N VAL A 39 -2.74 1.38 8.54
CA VAL A 39 -1.32 1.41 8.15
C VAL A 39 -1.19 1.57 6.63
N LEU A 40 -1.99 0.83 5.86
CA LEU A 40 -2.00 0.92 4.39
C LEU A 40 -2.51 2.28 3.93
N LEU A 41 -3.61 2.78 4.54
CA LEU A 41 -4.18 4.09 4.22
C LEU A 41 -3.18 5.23 4.52
N ASN A 42 -2.52 5.20 5.67
CA ASN A 42 -1.54 6.22 6.05
C ASN A 42 -0.35 6.22 5.07
N LEU A 43 0.13 5.06 4.63
CA LEU A 43 1.21 5.00 3.64
C LEU A 43 0.79 5.59 2.30
N ILE A 44 -0.43 5.33 1.84
CA ILE A 44 -0.99 5.94 0.61
C ILE A 44 -1.09 7.45 0.77
N GLU A 45 -1.61 7.96 1.89
CA GLU A 45 -1.75 9.39 2.15
C GLU A 45 -0.38 10.11 2.16
N LEU A 46 0.63 9.51 2.81
CA LEU A 46 1.98 10.05 2.83
C LEU A 46 2.60 10.08 1.43
N LEU A 47 2.39 9.03 0.62
CA LEU A 47 2.84 8.99 -0.77
C LEU A 47 2.13 10.03 -1.64
N MET A 48 0.81 10.18 -1.52
CA MET A 48 0.02 11.20 -2.22
C MET A 48 0.48 12.62 -1.85
N THR A 49 0.84 12.85 -0.58
CA THR A 49 1.43 14.12 -0.13
C THR A 49 2.76 14.40 -0.86
N GLN A 50 3.62 13.40 -1.04
CA GLN A 50 4.85 13.58 -1.83
C GLN A 50 4.55 13.84 -3.30
N LEU A 51 3.52 13.20 -3.87
CA LEU A 51 3.10 13.41 -5.25
C LEU A 51 2.66 14.87 -5.49
N ILE A 52 1.80 15.39 -4.61
CA ILE A 52 1.34 16.80 -4.67
C ILE A 52 2.54 17.76 -4.56
N LYS A 53 3.50 17.47 -3.67
CA LYS A 53 4.72 18.27 -3.56
C LYS A 53 5.53 18.25 -4.85
N LEU A 54 5.68 17.10 -5.50
CA LEU A 54 6.38 16.99 -6.79
C LEU A 54 5.68 17.82 -7.87
N ASP A 55 4.35 17.79 -7.93
CA ASP A 55 3.57 18.54 -8.92
C ASP A 55 3.70 20.06 -8.75
N GLY A 56 3.90 20.53 -7.52
CA GLY A 56 4.16 21.95 -7.22
C GLY A 56 5.55 22.45 -7.60
N ILE A 57 6.52 21.58 -7.91
CA ILE A 57 7.88 22.00 -8.24
C ILE A 57 7.97 22.45 -9.69
N SER A 58 8.23 23.73 -9.94
CA SER A 58 8.58 24.21 -11.28
C SER A 58 10.03 23.87 -11.62
N ALA A 59 10.25 23.05 -12.66
CA ALA A 59 11.56 22.56 -13.06
C ALA A 59 11.64 22.30 -14.58
N ASP A 60 12.80 22.61 -15.15
CA ASP A 60 13.14 22.42 -16.57
C ASP A 60 14.38 21.53 -16.74
N GLY A 61 14.65 21.09 -17.98
CA GLY A 61 15.79 20.26 -18.33
C GLY A 61 15.88 18.97 -17.50
N ASP A 62 17.07 18.69 -16.98
CA ASP A 62 17.34 17.49 -16.17
C ASP A 62 16.50 17.42 -14.90
N MET A 63 16.15 18.57 -14.32
CA MET A 63 15.34 18.58 -13.10
C MET A 63 13.90 18.18 -13.37
N LYS A 64 13.36 18.49 -14.55
CA LYS A 64 12.07 17.98 -15.01
C LYS A 64 12.08 16.46 -15.15
N LEU A 65 13.20 15.90 -15.64
CA LEU A 65 13.39 14.45 -15.76
C LEU A 65 13.45 13.80 -14.36
N GLN A 66 14.23 14.35 -13.43
CA GLN A 66 14.30 13.83 -12.06
C GLN A 66 12.94 13.88 -11.34
N ARG A 67 12.20 14.99 -11.49
CA ARG A 67 10.84 15.12 -10.95
C ARG A 67 9.92 14.03 -11.51
N ARG A 68 9.93 13.82 -12.83
CA ARG A 68 9.13 12.75 -13.49
C ARG A 68 9.51 11.36 -13.02
N MET A 69 10.80 11.10 -12.77
CA MET A 69 11.24 9.81 -12.21
C MET A 69 10.68 9.59 -10.81
N GLN A 70 10.69 10.60 -9.94
CA GLN A 70 10.12 10.48 -8.60
C GLN A 70 8.60 10.31 -8.63
N VAL A 71 7.89 11.02 -9.52
CA VAL A 71 6.44 10.83 -9.73
C VAL A 71 6.12 9.37 -10.05
N LYS A 72 6.82 8.77 -11.00
CA LYS A 72 6.64 7.35 -11.37
C LYS A 72 6.91 6.41 -10.20
N ARG A 73 7.94 6.69 -9.39
CA ARG A 73 8.25 5.87 -8.20
C ARG A 73 7.11 5.93 -7.18
N VAL A 74 6.61 7.12 -6.90
CA VAL A 74 5.49 7.32 -5.96
C VAL A 74 4.24 6.59 -6.43
N GLN A 75 3.86 6.76 -7.70
CA GLN A 75 2.70 6.07 -8.29
C GLN A 75 2.83 4.55 -8.19
N LYS A 76 3.99 3.99 -8.53
CA LYS A 76 4.24 2.55 -8.39
C LYS A 76 4.02 2.04 -6.96
N TYR A 77 4.46 2.80 -5.96
CA TYR A 77 4.28 2.40 -4.55
C TYR A 77 2.81 2.49 -4.12
N ILE A 78 2.05 3.47 -4.63
CA ILE A 78 0.60 3.57 -4.39
C ILE A 78 -0.13 2.37 -5.02
N GLU A 79 0.14 2.07 -6.29
CA GLU A 79 -0.42 0.89 -6.97
C GLU A 79 -0.12 -0.40 -6.22
N THR A 80 1.11 -0.54 -5.70
CA THR A 80 1.50 -1.69 -4.87
C THR A 80 0.64 -1.77 -3.60
N LEU A 81 0.44 -0.65 -2.90
CA LEU A 81 -0.38 -0.58 -1.70
C LEU A 81 -1.86 -0.87 -1.98
N ASP A 82 -2.41 -0.43 -3.12
CA ASP A 82 -3.78 -0.74 -3.51
C ASP A 82 -3.99 -2.25 -3.72
N VAL A 83 -3.04 -2.91 -4.39
CA VAL A 83 -3.06 -4.38 -4.53
C VAL A 83 -2.91 -5.06 -3.16
N LEU A 84 -2.04 -4.54 -2.28
CA LEU A 84 -1.88 -5.06 -0.93
C LEU A 84 -3.13 -4.88 -0.06
N LYS A 85 -3.89 -3.80 -0.22
CA LYS A 85 -5.18 -3.62 0.47
C LYS A 85 -6.14 -4.75 0.13
N ILE A 86 -6.28 -5.08 -1.15
CA ILE A 86 -7.15 -6.18 -1.61
C ILE A 86 -6.70 -7.52 -1.01
N ARG A 87 -5.40 -7.84 -1.12
CA ARG A 87 -4.82 -9.07 -0.54
C ARG A 87 -5.03 -9.13 0.98
N ASN A 88 -4.76 -8.04 1.67
CA ASN A 88 -4.90 -7.95 3.12
C ASN A 88 -6.36 -8.15 3.55
N SER A 89 -7.33 -7.61 2.83
CA SER A 89 -8.76 -7.82 3.09
C SER A 89 -9.17 -9.29 2.95
N ALA A 90 -8.66 -10.00 1.94
CA ALA A 90 -8.92 -11.42 1.74
C ALA A 90 -8.43 -12.30 2.91
N LEU A 91 -7.32 -11.95 3.57
CA LEU A 91 -6.82 -12.67 4.75
C LEU A 91 -7.81 -12.66 5.93
N GLY A 92 -8.62 -11.60 6.06
CA GLY A 92 -9.67 -11.53 7.07
C GLY A 92 -10.85 -12.46 6.75
N SER A 93 -11.15 -12.68 5.48
CA SER A 93 -12.23 -13.57 5.03
C SER A 93 -11.88 -15.04 5.23
N MET A 94 -10.64 -15.45 4.93
CA MET A 94 -10.19 -16.85 5.12
C MET A 94 -10.15 -17.27 6.59
N ALA A 95 -9.93 -16.34 7.53
CA ALA A 95 -9.99 -16.64 8.95
C ALA A 95 -11.41 -17.03 9.40
N ASN A 96 -12.45 -16.51 8.75
CA ASN A 96 -13.85 -16.80 9.07
C ASN A 96 -14.32 -18.15 8.49
N GLU A 97 -13.69 -18.68 7.44
CA GLU A 97 -14.00 -20.00 6.85
C GLU A 97 -13.32 -21.18 7.56
N ARG A 98 -12.34 -20.93 8.44
CA ARG A 98 -11.65 -21.98 9.20
C ARG A 98 -12.32 -22.36 10.51
N ILE A 99 -13.48 -21.77 10.83
CA ILE A 99 -14.35 -22.34 11.86
C ILE A 99 -15.26 -23.33 11.12
N PRO A 100 -15.05 -24.66 11.24
CA PRO A 100 -16.14 -25.57 10.92
C PRO A 100 -17.26 -25.20 11.88
N GLY A 101 -18.30 -24.55 11.36
CA GLY A 101 -19.53 -24.34 12.11
C GLY A 101 -19.99 -25.68 12.69
N PRO A 102 -20.70 -25.69 13.84
CA PRO A 102 -21.13 -26.94 14.45
C PRO A 102 -21.86 -27.76 13.40
N VAL A 103 -21.34 -28.94 13.09
CA VAL A 103 -21.99 -29.90 12.19
C VAL A 103 -23.31 -30.27 12.86
N VAL A 104 -24.38 -29.60 12.46
CA VAL A 104 -25.73 -29.95 12.88
C VAL A 104 -26.07 -31.26 12.16
N VAL A 105 -25.86 -32.37 12.86
CA VAL A 105 -26.38 -33.68 12.46
C VAL A 105 -27.90 -33.61 12.62
N THR A 106 -28.62 -33.40 11.53
CA THR A 106 -30.08 -33.54 11.52
C THR A 106 -30.42 -35.03 11.45
N THR A 107 -30.63 -35.66 12.60
CA THR A 107 -31.31 -36.97 12.62
C THR A 107 -32.75 -36.76 12.18
N LYS A 108 -33.03 -37.11 10.93
CA LYS A 108 -34.35 -37.14 10.32
C LYS A 108 -35.08 -38.37 10.83
N TRP A 109 -36.06 -38.18 11.71
CA TRP A 109 -36.97 -39.24 12.12
C TRP A 109 -38.01 -39.46 11.01
N GLU A 110 -38.00 -40.64 10.40
CA GLU A 110 -39.08 -41.12 9.54
C GLU A 110 -40.31 -41.38 10.41
N THR A 111 -41.46 -40.83 9.98
CA THR A 111 -42.76 -41.14 10.59
C THR A 111 -43.45 -42.16 9.71
N PHE A 112 -43.93 -43.23 10.36
CA PHE A 112 -44.62 -44.41 9.83
C PHE A 112 -45.80 -44.09 8.90
#